data_AF-A0A1E5K3N4-F1
#
_entry.id   AF-A0A1E5K3N4-F1
#
_cell.length_a   1.000
_cell.length_b   1.000
_cell.length_c   1.000
_cell.angle_alpha   90.00
_cell.angle_beta   90.00
_cell.angle_gamma   90.00
#
_symmetry.space_group_name_H-M   'P 1'
#
loop_
_entity.id
_entity.type
_entity.pdbx_description
1 polymer ?
#
loop_
_entity_poly.entity_id
_entity_poly.type
_entity_poly.pdbx_seq_one_letter_code
_entity_poly.pdbx_strand_id
1 'polypeptide(L)'
;MKTMDIKQLHTQIDQTQSMLDQSREKLDEMKKAVNSLLESEEMFTGEAAESVRTFYRETHLPLQQYVLDMIENYDANLRKIRMNLYQIEPSDSGRIDEEFLRRDVEQSLKKAGNVTMSLTDSVNRSLSSIRDIVSIPNLDDQEFHENISRSRKHVLDTVDKMYEFDHNAANILNNQFVDIKNVNKYMSELNGLLTNRDISVGTYEAKQLFHYEFHQEFIDRLKRQG
;
A
#
# COMPACT_ATOMS: atom_id res chain seq x y z
N MET A 1 -16.79 7.82 -10.51
CA MET A 1 -16.69 8.52 -9.21
C MET A 1 -16.12 7.56 -8.20
N LYS A 2 -15.34 8.07 -7.25
CA LYS A 2 -14.57 7.24 -6.35
C LYS A 2 -15.25 7.05 -4.99
N THR A 3 -15.01 5.89 -4.39
CA THR A 3 -15.44 5.55 -3.05
C THR A 3 -14.27 4.95 -2.28
N MET A 4 -14.10 5.39 -1.04
CA MET A 4 -13.16 4.83 -0.09
C MET A 4 -13.93 4.20 1.07
N ASP A 5 -13.82 2.88 1.21
CA ASP A 5 -14.37 2.11 2.33
C ASP A 5 -13.22 1.70 3.26
N ILE A 6 -13.18 2.33 4.43
CA ILE A 6 -12.05 2.22 5.35
C ILE A 6 -11.95 0.81 5.92
N LYS A 7 -13.10 0.21 6.27
CA LYS A 7 -13.16 -1.16 6.77
C LYS A 7 -12.65 -2.17 5.75
N GLN A 8 -13.06 -2.00 4.49
CA GLN A 8 -12.60 -2.88 3.41
C GLN A 8 -11.08 -2.76 3.21
N LEU A 9 -10.54 -1.53 3.22
CA LEU A 9 -9.10 -1.31 3.10
C LEU A 9 -8.32 -1.92 4.27
N HIS A 10 -8.75 -1.73 5.51
CA HIS A 10 -8.12 -2.38 6.68
C HIS A 10 -8.13 -3.90 6.54
N THR A 11 -9.28 -4.47 6.17
CA THR A 11 -9.44 -5.92 5.98
C THR A 11 -8.46 -6.46 4.93
N GLN A 12 -8.32 -5.77 3.79
CA GLN A 12 -7.39 -6.20 2.74
C GLN A 12 -5.93 -6.08 3.19
N ILE A 13 -5.58 -5.02 3.92
CA ILE A 13 -4.23 -4.88 4.49
C ILE A 13 -3.95 -6.02 5.47
N ASP A 14 -4.88 -6.32 6.41
CA ASP A 14 -4.71 -7.40 7.39
C ASP A 14 -4.56 -8.78 6.72
N GLN A 15 -5.41 -9.07 5.73
CA GLN A 15 -5.32 -10.31 4.96
C GLN A 15 -3.97 -10.44 4.26
N THR A 16 -3.50 -9.36 3.65
CA THR A 16 -2.21 -9.35 2.96
C THR A 16 -1.05 -9.53 3.94
N GLN A 17 -1.05 -8.83 5.08
CA GLN A 17 -0.02 -9.00 6.12
C GLN A 17 0.01 -10.43 6.66
N SER A 18 -1.15 -11.05 6.89
CA SER A 18 -1.22 -12.45 7.32
C SER A 18 -0.63 -13.41 6.26
N MET A 19 -0.87 -13.15 4.97
CA MET A 19 -0.25 -13.93 3.89
C MET A 19 1.28 -13.73 3.85
N LEU A 20 1.77 -12.52 4.10
CA LEU A 20 3.20 -12.22 4.17
C LEU A 20 3.87 -12.94 5.35
N ASP A 21 3.23 -12.95 6.52
CA ASP A 21 3.74 -13.66 7.70
C ASP A 21 3.80 -15.18 7.48
N GLN A 22 2.74 -15.79 6.92
CA GLN A 22 2.77 -17.20 6.53
C GLN A 22 3.86 -17.50 5.49
N SER A 23 4.14 -16.56 4.59
CA SER A 23 5.20 -16.72 3.59
C SER A 23 6.58 -16.65 4.24
N ARG A 24 6.77 -15.77 5.23
CA ARG A 24 8.00 -15.68 6.02
C ARG A 24 8.26 -16.98 6.78
N GLU A 25 7.25 -17.56 7.44
CA GLU A 25 7.38 -18.83 8.16
C GLU A 25 7.86 -19.96 7.24
N LYS A 26 7.27 -20.08 6.04
CA LYS A 26 7.70 -21.07 5.04
C LYS A 26 9.13 -20.85 4.55
N LEU A 27 9.54 -19.60 4.36
CA LEU A 27 10.93 -19.28 3.99
C LEU A 27 11.91 -19.63 5.11
N ASP A 28 11.53 -19.47 6.37
CA ASP A 28 12.36 -19.86 7.50
C ASP A 28 12.51 -21.38 7.61
N GLU A 29 11.44 -22.15 7.33
CA GLU A 29 11.53 -23.61 7.23
C GLU A 29 12.46 -24.02 6.08
N MET A 30 12.34 -23.38 4.91
CA MET A 30 13.23 -23.61 3.79
C MET A 30 14.69 -23.28 4.14
N LYS A 31 14.93 -22.17 4.86
CA LYS A 31 16.27 -21.79 5.35
C LYS A 31 16.90 -22.89 6.17
N LYS A 32 16.14 -23.43 7.12
CA LYS A 32 16.60 -24.48 8.03
C LYS A 32 16.95 -25.73 7.23
N ALA A 33 16.09 -26.13 6.29
CA ALA A 33 16.36 -27.28 5.43
C ALA A 33 17.63 -27.10 4.57
N VAL A 34 17.81 -25.91 3.96
CA VAL A 34 19.01 -25.60 3.19
C VAL A 34 20.25 -25.61 4.09
N ASN A 35 20.21 -24.97 5.25
CA ASN A 35 21.34 -24.98 6.18
C ASN A 35 21.69 -26.39 6.66
N SER A 36 20.70 -27.23 7.00
CA SER A 36 20.95 -28.63 7.36
C SER A 36 21.58 -29.43 6.22
N LEU A 37 21.21 -29.15 4.96
CA LEU A 37 21.89 -29.74 3.80
C LEU A 37 23.36 -29.26 3.71
N LEU A 38 23.61 -27.98 3.93
CA LEU A 38 24.96 -27.42 3.89
C LEU A 38 25.87 -27.96 4.99
N GLU A 39 25.31 -28.27 6.17
CA GLU A 39 26.00 -28.83 7.34
C GLU A 39 26.15 -30.37 7.29
N SER A 40 25.63 -31.03 6.25
CA SER A 40 25.58 -32.50 6.14
C SER A 40 26.89 -33.16 5.66
N GLU A 41 28.04 -32.50 5.79
CA GLU A 41 29.32 -32.92 5.22
C GLU A 41 29.77 -34.33 5.65
N GLU A 42 29.37 -34.79 6.84
CA GLU A 42 29.71 -36.13 7.34
C GLU A 42 28.78 -37.24 6.81
N MET A 43 27.55 -36.90 6.43
CA MET A 43 26.51 -37.86 6.00
C MET A 43 26.29 -37.87 4.49
N PHE A 44 26.59 -36.75 3.82
CA PHE A 44 26.43 -36.56 2.38
C PHE A 44 27.78 -36.17 1.78
N THR A 45 28.58 -37.17 1.39
CA THR A 45 30.00 -36.99 1.07
C THR A 45 30.30 -37.18 -0.43
N GLY A 46 31.50 -36.78 -0.85
CA GLY A 46 31.98 -36.89 -2.24
C GLY A 46 31.77 -35.63 -3.08
N GLU A 47 32.36 -35.61 -4.28
CA GLU A 47 32.39 -34.44 -5.17
C GLU A 47 31.00 -34.01 -5.64
N ALA A 48 30.11 -34.97 -5.92
CA ALA A 48 28.72 -34.68 -6.28
C ALA A 48 27.95 -34.05 -5.12
N ALA A 49 28.20 -34.50 -3.88
CA ALA A 49 27.57 -33.91 -2.70
C ALA A 49 28.06 -32.47 -2.46
N GLU A 50 29.34 -32.20 -2.68
CA GLU A 50 29.89 -30.85 -2.62
C GLU A 50 29.33 -29.95 -3.71
N SER A 51 29.15 -30.47 -4.92
CA SER A 51 28.51 -29.76 -6.03
C SER A 51 27.07 -29.34 -5.66
N VAL A 52 26.29 -30.26 -5.09
CA VAL A 52 24.93 -29.98 -4.63
C VAL A 52 24.91 -28.91 -3.54
N ARG A 53 25.75 -29.03 -2.51
CA ARG A 53 25.85 -28.00 -1.46
C ARG A 53 26.23 -26.64 -2.02
N THR A 54 27.22 -26.60 -2.92
CA THR A 54 27.68 -25.37 -3.56
C THR A 54 26.56 -24.72 -4.37
N PHE A 55 25.80 -25.52 -5.13
CA PHE A 55 24.63 -25.03 -5.88
C PHE A 55 23.60 -24.38 -4.95
N TYR A 56 23.18 -25.05 -3.88
CA TYR A 56 22.21 -24.51 -2.93
C TYR A 56 22.74 -23.26 -2.19
N ARG A 57 24.03 -23.25 -1.83
CA ARG A 57 24.69 -22.11 -1.19
C ARG A 57 24.69 -20.88 -2.10
N GLU A 58 25.00 -21.04 -3.38
CA GLU A 58 25.14 -19.92 -4.32
C GLU A 58 23.81 -19.50 -4.97
N THR A 59 22.77 -20.33 -4.93
CA THR A 59 21.47 -20.02 -5.54
C THR A 59 20.35 -19.80 -4.54
N HIS A 60 20.12 -20.76 -3.65
CA HIS A 60 18.94 -20.79 -2.80
C HIS A 60 19.08 -19.83 -1.63
N LEU A 61 20.27 -19.72 -1.01
CA LEU A 61 20.47 -18.75 0.08
C LEU A 61 20.30 -17.30 -0.38
N PRO A 62 20.91 -16.83 -1.49
CA PRO A 62 20.67 -15.47 -1.99
C PRO A 62 19.22 -15.24 -2.43
N LEU A 63 18.61 -16.22 -3.10
CA LEU A 63 17.19 -16.14 -3.50
C LEU A 63 16.28 -15.96 -2.29
N GLN A 64 16.50 -16.77 -1.27
CA GLN A 64 15.71 -16.73 -0.05
C GLN A 64 15.86 -15.40 0.69
N GLN A 65 17.08 -14.85 0.79
CA GLN A 65 17.30 -13.54 1.40
C GLN A 65 16.56 -12.44 0.63
N TYR A 66 16.62 -12.43 -0.70
CA TYR A 66 15.89 -11.45 -1.51
C TYR A 66 14.38 -11.50 -1.26
N VAL A 67 13.80 -12.71 -1.22
CA VAL A 67 12.36 -12.86 -0.99
C VAL A 67 11.98 -12.41 0.43
N LEU A 68 12.84 -12.67 1.43
CA LEU A 68 12.63 -12.18 2.78
C LEU A 68 12.63 -10.64 2.83
N ASP A 69 13.63 -10.00 2.24
CA ASP A 69 13.75 -8.54 2.17
C ASP A 69 12.54 -7.92 1.44
N MET A 70 12.08 -8.57 0.36
CA MET A 70 10.87 -8.18 -0.36
C MET A 70 9.61 -8.25 0.54
N ILE A 71 9.44 -9.34 1.28
CA ILE A 71 8.30 -9.51 2.20
C ILE A 71 8.33 -8.44 3.31
N GLU A 72 9.49 -8.16 3.88
CA GLU A 72 9.65 -7.13 4.91
C GLU A 72 9.36 -5.73 4.39
N ASN A 73 9.85 -5.41 3.20
CA ASN A 73 9.56 -4.14 2.54
C ASN A 73 8.07 -3.99 2.21
N TYR A 74 7.41 -5.08 1.79
CA TYR A 74 5.97 -5.06 1.53
C TYR A 74 5.17 -4.84 2.82
N ASP A 75 5.48 -5.55 3.90
CA ASP A 75 4.83 -5.34 5.20
C ASP A 75 5.01 -3.90 5.71
N ALA A 76 6.23 -3.35 5.63
CA ALA A 76 6.51 -1.97 6.00
C ALA A 76 5.70 -0.96 5.17
N ASN A 77 5.56 -1.21 3.87
CA ASN A 77 4.75 -0.38 2.97
C ASN A 77 3.25 -0.45 3.29
N LEU A 78 2.74 -1.63 3.62
CA LEU A 78 1.35 -1.81 4.07
C LEU A 78 1.07 -1.05 5.37
N ARG A 79 2.01 -1.03 6.31
CA ARG A 79 1.92 -0.21 7.53
C ARG A 79 1.89 1.29 7.23
N LYS A 80 2.69 1.77 6.26
CA LYS A 80 2.66 3.17 5.82
C LYS A 80 1.31 3.54 5.19
N ILE A 81 0.77 2.68 4.32
CA ILE A 81 -0.55 2.89 3.71
C ILE A 81 -1.63 2.96 4.80
N ARG A 82 -1.58 2.07 5.80
CA ARG A 82 -2.51 2.09 6.93
C ARG A 82 -2.43 3.40 7.74
N MET A 83 -1.21 3.89 8.00
CA MET A 83 -1.01 5.16 8.71
C MET A 83 -1.57 6.34 7.91
N ASN A 84 -1.33 6.37 6.59
CA ASN A 84 -1.87 7.41 5.71
C ASN A 84 -3.40 7.37 5.63
N LEU A 85 -4.00 6.18 5.67
CA LEU A 85 -5.45 6.01 5.69
C LEU A 85 -6.06 6.63 6.96
N TYR A 86 -5.45 6.37 8.12
CA TYR A 86 -5.89 6.92 9.41
C TYR A 86 -5.83 8.45 9.46
N GLN A 87 -4.87 9.09 8.78
CA GLN A 87 -4.77 10.55 8.72
C GLN A 87 -5.91 11.21 7.93
N ILE A 88 -6.60 10.46 7.07
CA ILE A 88 -7.68 10.96 6.22
C ILE A 88 -9.03 10.68 6.86
N GLU A 89 -9.22 9.46 7.34
CA GLU A 89 -10.43 9.03 8.02
C GLU A 89 -10.06 8.08 9.17
N PRO A 90 -10.06 8.58 10.43
CA PRO A 90 -9.66 7.78 11.58
C PRO A 90 -10.73 6.78 12.04
N SER A 91 -11.96 6.88 11.53
CA SER A 91 -13.01 5.91 11.84
C SER A 91 -12.80 4.60 11.05
N ASP A 92 -12.72 3.48 11.77
CA ASP A 92 -12.64 2.14 11.16
C ASP A 92 -13.87 1.79 10.30
N SER A 93 -15.01 2.45 10.56
CA SER A 93 -16.25 2.34 9.78
C SER A 93 -16.47 3.52 8.84
N GLY A 94 -15.45 4.36 8.65
CA GLY A 94 -15.51 5.53 7.80
C GLY A 94 -15.79 5.18 6.34
N ARG A 95 -16.44 6.09 5.64
CA ARG A 95 -16.71 5.99 4.22
C ARG A 95 -16.66 7.38 3.59
N ILE A 96 -15.83 7.53 2.56
CA ILE A 96 -15.79 8.72 1.74
C ILE A 96 -16.40 8.37 0.39
N ASP A 97 -17.48 9.05 0.04
CA ASP A 97 -18.18 8.89 -1.23
C ASP A 97 -18.14 10.20 -1.99
N GLU A 98 -17.36 10.22 -3.07
CA GLU A 98 -17.13 11.45 -3.84
C GLU A 98 -18.44 12.01 -4.42
N GLU A 99 -19.36 11.14 -4.83
CA GLU A 99 -20.62 11.54 -5.46
C GLU A 99 -21.52 12.21 -4.44
N PHE A 100 -21.65 11.58 -3.27
CA PHE A 100 -22.39 12.15 -2.16
C PHE A 100 -21.83 13.52 -1.74
N LEU A 101 -20.50 13.64 -1.62
CA LEU A 101 -19.85 14.89 -1.23
C LEU A 101 -20.02 16.00 -2.29
N ARG A 102 -19.71 15.71 -3.56
CA ARG A 102 -19.72 16.73 -4.62
C ARG A 102 -21.13 17.10 -5.10
N ARG A 103 -22.10 16.20 -4.97
CA ARG A 103 -23.48 16.45 -5.42
C ARG A 103 -24.41 16.75 -4.25
N ASP A 104 -24.59 15.78 -3.37
CA ASP A 104 -25.69 15.80 -2.41
C ASP A 104 -25.42 16.77 -1.26
N VAL A 105 -24.19 16.79 -0.74
CA VAL A 105 -23.76 17.76 0.29
C VAL A 105 -23.72 19.17 -0.28
N GLU A 106 -23.11 19.38 -1.44
CA GLU A 106 -23.07 20.70 -2.10
C GLU A 106 -24.47 21.27 -2.37
N GLN A 107 -25.39 20.44 -2.89
CA GLN A 107 -26.77 20.84 -3.13
C GLN A 107 -27.49 21.19 -1.81
N SER A 108 -27.27 20.40 -0.77
CA SER A 108 -27.87 20.62 0.55
C SER A 108 -27.35 21.89 1.20
N LEU A 109 -26.04 22.16 1.14
CA LEU A 109 -25.43 23.40 1.62
C LEU A 109 -25.98 24.63 0.88
N LYS A 110 -26.13 24.52 -0.46
CA LYS A 110 -26.75 25.59 -1.27
C LYS A 110 -28.20 25.84 -0.85
N LYS A 111 -28.99 24.78 -0.67
CA LYS A 111 -30.38 24.88 -0.25
C LYS A 111 -30.49 25.50 1.14
N ALA A 112 -29.67 25.06 2.09
CA ALA A 112 -29.62 25.58 3.45
C ALA A 112 -29.32 27.09 3.45
N GLY A 113 -28.30 27.52 2.69
CA GLY A 113 -27.96 28.94 2.54
C GLY A 113 -29.13 29.79 2.02
N ASN A 114 -29.80 29.32 0.96
CA ASN A 114 -30.92 30.05 0.36
C ASN A 114 -32.12 30.14 1.31
N VAL A 115 -32.42 29.07 2.05
CA VAL A 115 -33.54 29.04 3.01
C VAL A 115 -33.27 29.97 4.18
N THR A 116 -32.07 29.95 4.75
CA THR A 116 -31.69 30.84 5.86
C THR A 116 -31.77 32.31 5.43
N MET A 117 -31.14 32.66 4.31
CA MET A 117 -31.21 34.03 3.75
C MET A 117 -32.65 34.50 3.55
N SER A 118 -33.49 33.66 2.94
CA SER A 118 -34.90 33.99 2.72
C SER A 118 -35.68 34.18 4.02
N LEU A 119 -35.36 33.42 5.08
CA LEU A 119 -36.01 33.53 6.37
C LEU A 119 -35.52 34.78 7.13
N THR A 120 -34.22 35.04 7.16
CA THR A 120 -33.59 36.24 7.73
C THR A 120 -34.21 37.50 7.12
N ASP A 121 -34.27 37.57 5.79
CA ASP A 121 -34.88 38.69 5.06
C ASP A 121 -36.36 38.87 5.41
N SER A 122 -37.11 37.78 5.53
CA SER A 122 -38.55 37.83 5.84
C SER A 122 -38.82 38.30 7.27
N VAL A 123 -38.00 37.88 8.23
CA VAL A 123 -38.08 38.37 9.61
C VAL A 123 -37.67 39.83 9.68
N ASN A 124 -36.57 40.23 9.02
CA ASN A 124 -36.12 41.62 8.97
C ASN A 124 -37.15 42.56 8.34
N ARG A 125 -37.86 42.11 7.30
CA ARG A 125 -39.02 42.85 6.74
C ARG A 125 -40.14 43.01 7.75
N SER A 126 -40.48 41.95 8.49
CA SER A 126 -41.51 41.98 9.53
C SER A 126 -41.13 42.92 10.69
N LEU A 127 -39.90 42.85 11.19
CA LEU A 127 -39.37 43.75 12.22
C LEU A 127 -39.38 45.21 11.77
N SER A 128 -39.01 45.47 10.51
CA SER A 128 -39.03 46.82 9.94
C SER A 128 -40.43 47.42 9.88
N SER A 129 -41.48 46.61 9.75
CA SER A 129 -42.88 47.08 9.70
C SER A 129 -43.41 47.63 11.03
N ILE A 130 -42.80 47.26 12.16
CA ILE A 130 -43.21 47.70 13.52
C ILE A 130 -42.19 48.64 14.17
N ARG A 131 -41.20 49.10 13.41
CA ARG A 131 -40.05 49.86 13.91
C ARG A 131 -40.42 51.20 14.57
N ASP A 132 -41.58 51.76 14.21
CA ASP A 132 -42.14 52.97 14.82
C ASP A 132 -42.59 52.76 16.29
N ILE A 133 -42.86 51.51 16.67
CA ILE A 133 -43.33 51.15 18.02
C ILE A 133 -42.14 50.74 18.91
N VAL A 134 -41.20 49.96 18.35
CA VAL A 134 -40.06 49.42 19.09
C VAL A 134 -38.83 49.26 18.19
N SER A 135 -37.65 49.68 18.69
CA SER A 135 -36.38 49.53 17.97
C SER A 135 -35.75 48.16 18.26
N ILE A 136 -35.87 47.23 17.32
CA ILE A 136 -35.26 45.89 17.38
C ILE A 136 -34.18 45.81 16.29
N PRO A 137 -32.96 45.32 16.58
CA PRO A 137 -31.93 45.11 15.57
C PRO A 137 -32.34 44.05 14.55
N ASN A 138 -31.86 44.18 13.31
CA ASN A 138 -32.04 43.15 12.28
C ASN A 138 -31.29 41.88 12.68
N LEU A 139 -31.84 40.74 12.27
CA LEU A 139 -31.12 39.46 12.26
C LEU A 139 -30.02 39.50 11.20
N ASP A 140 -28.91 38.85 11.53
CA ASP A 140 -27.74 38.69 10.68
C ASP A 140 -27.42 37.19 10.56
N ASP A 141 -27.28 36.71 9.33
CA ASP A 141 -26.95 35.33 8.99
C ASP A 141 -25.57 35.18 8.35
N GLN A 142 -24.71 36.20 8.43
CA GLN A 142 -23.34 36.16 7.92
C GLN A 142 -22.57 34.94 8.46
N GLU A 143 -22.64 34.66 9.77
CA GLU A 143 -21.96 33.51 10.39
C GLU A 143 -22.41 32.19 9.76
N PHE A 144 -23.69 32.06 9.43
CA PHE A 144 -24.23 30.87 8.78
C PHE A 144 -23.67 30.70 7.36
N HIS A 145 -23.57 31.78 6.60
CA HIS A 145 -22.97 31.77 5.26
C HIS A 145 -21.45 31.49 5.29
N GLU A 146 -20.74 31.99 6.30
CA GLU A 146 -19.34 31.64 6.53
C GLU A 146 -19.17 30.16 6.84
N ASN A 147 -20.06 29.59 7.68
CA ASN A 147 -20.07 28.15 7.97
C ASN A 147 -20.32 27.32 6.70
N ILE A 148 -21.26 27.70 5.84
CA ILE A 148 -21.47 27.03 4.55
C ILE A 148 -20.19 27.06 3.69
N SER A 149 -19.52 28.21 3.64
CA SER A 149 -18.28 28.37 2.86
C SER A 149 -17.16 27.48 3.41
N ARG A 150 -17.03 27.39 4.74
CA ARG A 150 -16.11 26.45 5.41
C ARG A 150 -16.45 24.99 5.09
N SER A 151 -17.73 24.61 5.12
CA SER A 151 -18.17 23.24 4.79
C SER A 151 -17.89 22.87 3.34
N ARG A 152 -18.11 23.77 2.38
CA ARG A 152 -17.76 23.55 0.96
C ARG A 152 -16.27 23.33 0.77
N LYS A 153 -15.44 24.16 1.42
CA LYS A 153 -13.99 23.97 1.41
C LYS A 153 -13.61 22.60 1.98
N HIS A 154 -14.22 22.20 3.09
CA HIS A 154 -13.97 20.90 3.69
C HIS A 154 -14.33 19.73 2.75
N VAL A 155 -15.44 19.84 2.01
CA VAL A 155 -15.82 18.85 0.97
C VAL A 155 -14.71 18.72 -0.08
N LEU A 156 -14.21 19.83 -0.60
CA LEU A 156 -13.13 19.82 -1.60
C LEU A 156 -11.83 19.23 -1.02
N ASP A 157 -11.39 19.69 0.15
CA ASP A 157 -10.19 19.21 0.82
C ASP A 157 -10.25 17.69 1.10
N THR A 158 -11.42 17.17 1.47
CA THR A 158 -11.62 15.73 1.71
C THR A 158 -11.51 14.92 0.42
N VAL A 159 -12.08 15.41 -0.68
CA VAL A 159 -11.94 14.74 -1.98
C VAL A 159 -10.49 14.77 -2.47
N ASP A 160 -9.80 15.90 -2.33
CA ASP A 160 -8.40 16.03 -2.75
C ASP A 160 -7.50 15.05 -1.97
N LYS A 161 -7.65 14.98 -0.63
CA LYS A 161 -6.94 14.00 0.20
C LYS A 161 -7.22 12.55 -0.21
N MET A 162 -8.44 12.22 -0.60
CA MET A 162 -8.82 10.88 -1.08
C MET A 162 -8.08 10.51 -2.38
N TYR A 163 -7.85 11.48 -3.27
CA TYR A 163 -7.06 11.27 -4.49
C TYR A 163 -5.56 11.20 -4.21
N GLU A 164 -5.03 12.08 -3.36
CA GLU A 164 -3.62 12.06 -2.95
C GLU A 164 -3.24 10.73 -2.30
N PHE A 165 -4.08 10.23 -1.39
CA PHE A 165 -3.89 8.93 -0.76
C PHE A 165 -3.74 7.80 -1.75
N ASP A 166 -4.64 7.75 -2.72
CA ASP A 166 -4.68 6.66 -3.68
C ASP A 166 -3.51 6.68 -4.63
N HIS A 167 -3.14 7.87 -5.09
CA HIS A 167 -1.93 8.03 -5.87
C HIS A 167 -0.71 7.58 -5.07
N ASN A 168 -0.62 7.99 -3.80
CA ASN A 168 0.47 7.59 -2.91
C ASN A 168 0.49 6.07 -2.66
N ALA A 169 -0.65 5.48 -2.31
CA ALA A 169 -0.78 4.05 -2.06
C ALA A 169 -0.48 3.22 -3.31
N ALA A 170 -0.99 3.62 -4.47
CA ALA A 170 -0.69 2.98 -5.75
C ALA A 170 0.81 3.03 -6.07
N ASN A 171 1.46 4.18 -5.87
CA ASN A 171 2.90 4.31 -6.08
C ASN A 171 3.72 3.43 -5.13
N ILE A 172 3.33 3.37 -3.84
CA ILE A 172 3.97 2.51 -2.84
C ILE A 172 3.87 1.02 -3.25
N LEU A 173 2.69 0.60 -3.72
CA LEU A 173 2.46 -0.78 -4.15
C LEU A 173 3.10 -1.11 -5.50
N ASN A 174 3.20 -0.15 -6.42
CA ASN A 174 3.77 -0.38 -7.75
C ASN A 174 5.24 -0.86 -7.69
N ASN A 175 6.01 -0.34 -6.73
CA ASN A 175 7.40 -0.76 -6.52
C ASN A 175 7.50 -2.25 -6.11
N GLN A 176 6.49 -2.80 -5.45
CA GLN A 176 6.50 -4.21 -5.01
C GLN A 176 6.36 -5.19 -6.18
N PHE A 177 5.66 -4.81 -7.26
CA PHE A 177 5.56 -5.64 -8.46
C PHE A 177 6.91 -5.82 -9.18
N VAL A 178 7.82 -4.84 -9.04
CA VAL A 178 9.16 -4.91 -9.62
C VAL A 178 9.97 -6.02 -8.94
N ASP A 179 9.89 -6.15 -7.62
CA ASP A 179 10.62 -7.19 -6.87
C ASP A 179 10.14 -8.60 -7.22
N ILE A 180 8.81 -8.80 -7.27
CA ILE A 180 8.21 -10.08 -7.69
C ILE A 180 8.65 -10.45 -9.11
N LYS A 181 8.67 -9.48 -10.02
CA LYS A 181 9.13 -9.70 -11.40
C LYS A 181 10.61 -10.11 -11.44
N ASN A 182 11.46 -9.53 -10.59
CA ASN A 182 12.88 -9.89 -10.54
C ASN A 182 13.09 -11.32 -10.01
N VAL A 183 12.37 -11.71 -8.95
CA VAL A 183 12.39 -13.08 -8.42
C VAL A 183 11.96 -14.09 -9.49
N ASN A 184 10.85 -13.83 -10.17
CA ASN A 184 10.34 -14.69 -11.24
C ASN A 184 11.31 -14.78 -12.42
N LYS A 185 11.93 -13.67 -12.83
CA LYS A 185 12.97 -13.66 -13.88
C LYS A 185 14.13 -14.55 -13.46
N TYR A 186 14.68 -14.35 -12.26
CA TYR A 186 15.82 -15.13 -11.77
C TYR A 186 15.52 -16.63 -11.73
N MET A 187 14.35 -17.01 -11.19
CA MET A 187 13.92 -18.42 -11.15
C MET A 187 13.74 -19.01 -12.55
N SER A 188 13.17 -18.25 -13.49
CA SER A 188 12.96 -18.69 -14.87
C SER A 188 14.28 -18.93 -15.60
N GLU A 189 15.24 -18.01 -15.49
CA GLU A 189 16.56 -18.14 -16.11
C GLU A 189 17.34 -19.32 -15.52
N LEU A 190 17.36 -19.43 -14.18
CA LEU A 190 18.01 -20.54 -13.49
C LEU A 190 17.41 -21.90 -13.89
N ASN A 191 16.08 -21.98 -13.96
CA ASN A 191 15.39 -23.19 -14.41
C ASN A 191 15.66 -23.52 -15.88
N GLY A 192 15.82 -22.49 -16.72
CA GLY A 192 16.23 -22.63 -18.12
C GLY A 192 17.58 -23.33 -18.24
N LEU A 193 18.60 -22.86 -17.51
CA LEU A 193 19.93 -23.47 -17.51
C LEU A 193 19.91 -24.94 -17.06
N LEU A 194 19.11 -25.27 -16.04
CA LEU A 194 18.95 -26.64 -15.56
C LEU A 194 18.26 -27.53 -16.60
N THR A 195 17.20 -27.03 -17.23
CA THR A 195 16.41 -27.78 -18.21
C THR A 195 17.21 -28.05 -19.48
N ASN A 196 17.99 -27.05 -19.93
CA ASN A 196 18.85 -27.16 -21.09
C ASN A 196 20.15 -27.93 -20.81
N ARG A 197 20.43 -28.24 -19.53
CA ARG A 197 21.66 -28.88 -19.03
C ARG A 197 22.92 -28.04 -19.27
N ASP A 198 22.77 -26.73 -19.38
CA ASP A 198 23.90 -25.77 -19.37
C ASP A 198 24.58 -25.77 -17.99
N ILE A 199 23.82 -26.08 -16.94
CA ILE A 199 24.31 -26.39 -15.60
C ILE A 199 23.64 -27.68 -15.09
N SER A 200 24.30 -28.37 -14.16
CA SER A 200 23.76 -29.57 -13.51
C SER A 200 24.11 -29.55 -12.02
N VAL A 201 23.13 -29.80 -11.16
CA VAL A 201 23.29 -29.71 -9.70
C VAL A 201 24.34 -30.69 -9.17
N GLY A 202 24.39 -31.91 -9.72
CA GLY A 202 25.35 -32.94 -9.28
C GLY A 202 26.79 -32.74 -9.75
N THR A 203 27.03 -31.77 -10.64
CA THR A 203 28.34 -31.43 -11.20
C THR A 203 28.54 -29.91 -11.24
N TYR A 204 27.86 -29.19 -10.35
CA TYR A 204 27.92 -27.75 -10.26
C TYR A 204 29.28 -27.30 -9.73
N GLU A 205 29.89 -26.33 -10.39
CA GLU A 205 31.17 -25.76 -9.96
C GLU A 205 30.96 -24.44 -9.23
N ALA A 206 31.79 -24.17 -8.22
CA ALA A 206 31.74 -22.91 -7.50
C ALA A 206 31.89 -21.72 -8.45
N LYS A 207 31.03 -20.72 -8.28
CA LYS A 207 30.92 -19.52 -9.11
C LYS A 207 30.50 -19.76 -10.57
N GLN A 208 30.04 -20.95 -10.95
CA GLN A 208 29.61 -21.23 -12.32
C GLN A 208 28.52 -20.25 -12.80
N LEU A 209 27.62 -19.82 -11.90
CA LEU A 209 26.59 -18.84 -12.24
C LEU A 209 27.09 -17.40 -12.41
N PHE A 210 28.30 -17.06 -11.92
CA PHE A 210 28.85 -15.72 -12.07
C PHE A 210 29.18 -15.39 -13.53
N HIS A 211 29.17 -16.37 -14.44
CA HIS A 211 29.32 -16.11 -15.88
C HIS A 211 28.03 -15.59 -16.53
N TYR A 212 26.89 -15.68 -15.86
CA TYR A 212 25.60 -15.28 -16.39
C TYR A 212 25.18 -13.91 -15.86
N GLU A 213 24.85 -13.00 -16.79
CA GLU A 213 24.45 -11.62 -16.48
C GLU A 213 23.25 -11.57 -15.53
N PHE A 214 22.22 -12.41 -15.74
CA PHE A 214 21.03 -12.42 -14.88
C PHE A 214 21.35 -12.72 -13.40
N HIS A 215 22.37 -13.55 -13.14
CA HIS A 215 22.78 -13.90 -11.78
C HIS A 215 23.57 -12.75 -11.15
N GLN A 216 24.47 -12.10 -11.90
CA GLN A 216 25.16 -10.90 -11.43
C GLN A 216 24.18 -9.78 -11.11
N GLU A 217 23.23 -9.50 -12.02
CA GLU A 217 22.17 -8.51 -11.80
C GLU A 217 21.38 -8.81 -10.52
N PHE A 218 21.06 -10.09 -10.28
CA PHE A 218 20.32 -10.52 -9.10
C PHE A 218 21.10 -10.28 -7.81
N ILE A 219 22.37 -10.72 -7.76
CA ILE A 219 23.26 -10.50 -6.61
C ILE A 219 23.49 -9.01 -6.35
N ASP A 220 23.63 -8.19 -7.38
CA ASP A 220 23.80 -6.74 -7.23
C ASP A 220 22.54 -6.06 -6.70
N ARG A 221 21.34 -6.54 -7.06
CA ARG A 221 20.08 -6.04 -6.47
C ARG A 221 19.97 -6.42 -5.00
N LEU A 222 20.29 -7.67 -4.66
CA LEU A 222 20.29 -8.13 -3.27
C LEU A 222 21.20 -7.26 -2.39
N LYS A 223 22.40 -6.93 -2.87
CA LYS A 223 23.34 -6.04 -2.15
C LYS A 223 22.84 -4.60 -1.96
N ARG A 224 21.87 -4.14 -2.75
CA ARG A 224 21.29 -2.78 -2.62
C ARG A 224 20.12 -2.74 -1.64
N GLN A 225 19.59 -3.88 -1.23
CA GLN A 225 18.46 -3.99 -0.30
C GLN A 225 18.89 -4.09 1.16
N GLY A 226 20.11 -4.55 1.44
CA GLY A 226 20.74 -4.56 2.77
C GLY A 226 21.65 -3.36 3.03
#